data_AF-A0A523RCX3-F1
#
_entry.id   AF-A0A523RCX3-F1
#
_cell.length_a   1.000
_cell.length_b   1.000
_cell.length_c   1.000
_cell.angle_alpha   90.00
_cell.angle_beta   90.00
_cell.angle_gamma   90.00
#
_symmetry.space_group_name_H-M   'P 1'
#
loop_
_entity.id
_entity.type
_entity.pdbx_description
1 polymer ?
#
loop_
_entity_poly.entity_id
_entity_poly.type
_entity_poly.pdbx_seq_one_letter_code
_entity_poly.pdbx_strand_id
1 'polypeptide(L)' 'MVIELAPKEKFGEFFGFSKLSGKLSSALGPLVWGTVMLTYDVIGKAAYGWAMISVGIILALGIFILSFVQKESS' A
#
# COMPACT_ATOMS: atom_id res chain seq x y z
N MET A 1 -6.37 15.70 6.32
CA MET A 1 -5.16 15.46 5.48
C MET A 1 -5.45 15.57 3.99
N VAL A 2 -5.97 14.58 3.25
CA VAL A 2 -6.18 14.74 1.78
C VAL A 2 -7.26 15.77 1.43
N ILE A 3 -8.33 15.81 2.22
CA ILE A 3 -9.47 16.74 2.04
C ILE A 3 -9.10 18.23 2.24
N GLU A 4 -8.03 18.51 2.97
CA GLU A 4 -7.57 19.88 3.24
C GLU A 4 -6.66 20.41 2.13
N LEU A 5 -6.13 19.51 1.30
CA LEU A 5 -5.24 19.80 0.17
C LEU A 5 -5.97 19.80 -1.18
N ALA A 6 -7.22 19.32 -1.22
CA ALA A 6 -7.98 19.22 -2.46
C ALA A 6 -8.69 20.54 -2.80
N PRO A 7 -8.53 21.10 -4.02
CA PRO A 7 -9.25 22.30 -4.45
C PRO A 7 -10.76 22.03 -4.43
N LYS A 8 -11.55 23.00 -3.92
CA LYS A 8 -13.00 22.85 -3.66
C LYS A 8 -13.79 22.36 -4.87
N GLU A 9 -13.38 22.72 -6.08
CA GLU A 9 -14.03 22.33 -7.34
C GLU A 9 -13.79 20.87 -7.75
N LYS A 10 -12.73 20.21 -7.26
CA LYS A 10 -12.39 18.82 -7.61
C LYS A 10 -12.45 17.84 -6.43
N PHE A 11 -13.07 18.27 -5.33
CA PHE A 11 -13.16 17.49 -4.10
C PHE A 11 -13.72 16.07 -4.31
N GLY A 12 -14.79 15.93 -5.10
CA GLY A 12 -15.40 14.63 -5.40
C GLY A 12 -14.48 13.65 -6.15
N GLU A 13 -13.62 14.18 -7.04
CA GLU A 13 -12.68 13.39 -7.84
C GLU A 13 -11.55 12.84 -6.95
N PHE A 14 -10.91 13.70 -6.14
CA PHE A 14 -9.87 13.31 -5.18
C PHE A 14 -10.40 12.35 -4.10
N PHE A 15 -11.63 12.54 -3.65
CA PHE A 15 -12.28 11.65 -2.68
C PHE A 15 -12.61 10.28 -3.29
N GLY A 16 -13.06 10.26 -4.55
CA GLY A 16 -13.28 9.05 -5.33
C GLY A 16 -12.01 8.22 -5.50
N PHE A 17 -10.91 8.86 -5.90
CA PHE A 17 -9.59 8.20 -6.01
C PHE A 17 -9.07 7.68 -4.68
N SER A 18 -9.22 8.45 -3.59
CA SER A 18 -8.80 8.02 -2.25
C SER A 18 -9.61 6.84 -1.71
N LYS A 19 -10.92 6.80 -1.96
CA LYS A 19 -11.75 5.64 -1.62
C LYS A 19 -11.41 4.42 -2.45
N LEU A 20 -11.16 4.60 -3.75
CA LEU A 20 -10.78 3.52 -4.65
C LEU A 20 -9.42 2.93 -4.27
N SER A 21 -8.42 3.78 -4.00
CA SER A 21 -7.10 3.35 -3.55
C SER A 21 -7.16 2.61 -2.22
N GLY A 22 -7.98 3.09 -1.28
CA GLY A 22 -8.27 2.38 -0.02
C GLY A 22 -8.83 0.98 -0.26
N LYS A 23 -9.89 0.86 -1.07
CA LYS A 23 -10.53 -0.43 -1.40
C LYS A 23 -9.58 -1.39 -2.13
N LEU A 24 -8.76 -0.87 -3.04
CA LEU A 24 -7.75 -1.65 -3.74
C LEU A 24 -6.69 -2.16 -2.76
N SER A 25 -6.19 -1.30 -1.86
CA SER A 25 -5.23 -1.69 -0.82
C SER A 25 -5.79 -2.76 0.11
N SER A 26 -7.08 -2.69 0.45
CA SER A 26 -7.76 -3.72 1.25
C SER A 26 -7.76 -5.10 0.60
N ALA A 27 -7.82 -5.14 -0.73
CA ALA A 27 -7.79 -6.39 -1.50
C ALA A 27 -6.36 -6.90 -1.75
N LEU A 28 -5.42 -5.99 -2.04
CA LEU A 28 -4.03 -6.35 -2.36
C LEU A 28 -3.28 -6.97 -1.18
N GLY A 29 -3.54 -6.54 0.06
CA GLY A 29 -2.89 -7.12 1.24
C GLY A 29 -3.10 -8.64 1.37
N PRO A 30 -4.36 -9.12 1.44
CA PRO A 30 -4.68 -10.55 1.44
C PRO A 30 -4.18 -11.29 0.20
N LEU A 31 -4.19 -10.65 -0.98
CA LEU A 31 -3.68 -11.26 -2.20
C LEU A 31 -2.17 -11.51 -2.15
N VAL A 32 -1.39 -10.52 -1.72
CA VAL A 32 0.06 -10.67 -1.54
C VAL A 32 0.36 -11.75 -0.50
N TRP A 33 -0.34 -11.71 0.64
CA TRP A 33 -0.19 -12.70 1.70
C TRP A 33 -0.49 -14.11 1.20
N GLY A 34 -1.64 -14.29 0.55
CA GLY A 34 -2.07 -15.57 -0.01
C GLY A 34 -1.10 -16.09 -1.05
N THR A 35 -0.58 -15.22 -1.92
CA THR A 35 0.42 -15.59 -2.94
C THR A 35 1.69 -16.14 -2.33
N VAL A 36 2.21 -15.51 -1.27
CA VAL A 36 3.37 -16.05 -0.54
C VAL A 36 3.02 -17.36 0.16
N MET A 37 1.80 -17.45 0.71
CA MET A 37 1.36 -18.65 1.41
C MET A 37 1.17 -19.88 0.52
N LEU A 38 1.05 -19.72 -0.80
CA LEU A 38 1.11 -20.85 -1.74
C LEU A 38 2.45 -21.61 -1.68
N THR A 39 3.51 -20.97 -1.19
CA THR A 39 4.81 -21.62 -1.01
C THR A 39 4.90 -22.45 0.28
N TYR A 40 3.86 -22.43 1.12
CA TYR A 40 3.85 -23.13 2.41
C TYR A 40 4.14 -24.63 2.28
N ASP A 41 3.65 -25.28 1.23
CA ASP A 41 3.91 -26.72 1.02
C ASP A 41 5.38 -27.03 0.74
N VAL A 42 6.16 -26.03 0.30
CA VAL A 42 7.59 -26.19 -0.03
C VAL A 42 8.49 -25.79 1.15
N ILE A 43 8.19 -24.67 1.80
CA ILE A 43 9.07 -24.07 2.84
C ILE A 43 8.46 -24.13 4.25
N GLY A 44 7.27 -24.69 4.40
CA GLY A 44 6.58 -24.89 5.68
C GLY A 44 6.38 -23.59 6.45
N LYS A 45 6.62 -23.64 7.76
CA LYS A 45 6.44 -22.50 8.68
C LYS A 45 7.27 -21.27 8.30
N ALA A 46 8.34 -21.42 7.52
CA ALA A 46 9.13 -20.28 7.04
C ALA A 46 8.31 -19.35 6.13
N ALA A 47 7.26 -19.85 5.46
CA ALA A 47 6.40 -19.04 4.59
C ALA A 47 5.75 -17.86 5.34
N TYR A 48 5.41 -18.02 6.61
CA TYR A 48 4.89 -16.91 7.43
C TYR A 48 5.93 -15.79 7.60
N GLY A 49 7.20 -16.15 7.79
CA GLY A 49 8.30 -15.19 7.86
C GLY A 49 8.49 -14.47 6.52
N TRP A 50 8.45 -15.20 5.41
CA TRP A 50 8.52 -14.62 4.07
C TRP A 50 7.33 -13.71 3.75
N ALA A 51 6.12 -14.06 4.22
CA ALA A 51 4.93 -13.23 4.05
C ALA A 51 5.03 -11.92 4.86
N MET A 52 5.63 -11.97 6.05
CA MET A 52 5.94 -10.75 6.81
C MET A 52 7.00 -9.89 6.12
N ILE A 53 8.07 -10.51 5.59
CA ILE A 53 9.11 -9.80 4.85
C ILE A 53 8.53 -9.12 3.61
N SER A 54 7.62 -9.78 2.87
CA SER A 54 7.02 -9.18 1.67
C SER A 54 6.21 -7.93 1.98
N VAL A 55 5.44 -7.93 3.08
CA VAL A 55 4.74 -6.73 3.57
C VAL A 55 5.75 -5.64 3.96
N GLY A 56 6.85 -6.01 4.63
CA GLY A 56 7.93 -5.09 4.97
C GLY A 56 8.58 -4.44 3.74
N ILE A 57 8.80 -5.21 2.66
CA ILE A 57 9.33 -4.70 1.39
C ILE A 57 8.35 -3.69 0.77
N ILE A 58 7.05 -4.00 0.75
CA ILE A 58 6.02 -3.08 0.23
C ILE A 58 6.03 -1.76 1.02
N LEU A 59 6.15 -1.83 2.34
CA LEU A 59 6.25 -0.66 3.20
C LEU A 59 7.52 0.16 2.88
N ALA A 60 8.67 -0.50 2.77
CA ALA A 60 9.93 0.15 2.46
C ALA A 60 9.89 0.82 1.08
N LEU A 61 9.30 0.18 0.07
CA LEU A 61 9.07 0.76 -1.25
C LEU A 61 8.15 1.99 -1.17
N GLY A 62 7.08 1.93 -0.37
CA GLY A 62 6.19 3.08 -0.16
C GLY A 62 6.93 4.29 0.44
N ILE A 63 7.78 4.05 1.45
CA ILE A 63 8.63 5.09 2.06
C ILE A 63 9.64 5.62 1.05
N PHE A 64 10.28 4.73 0.29
CA PHE A 64 11.24 5.10 -0.74
C PHE A 64 10.59 6.00 -1.80
N ILE A 65 9.41 5.64 -2.32
CA ILE A 65 8.66 6.48 -3.26
C ILE A 65 8.31 7.83 -2.63
N LEU A 66 7.85 7.84 -1.38
CA LEU A 66 7.50 9.07 -0.68
C LEU A 66 8.72 9.98 -0.47
N SER A 67 9.92 9.42 -0.36
CA SER A 67 11.16 10.19 -0.20
C SER A 67 11.54 11.02 -1.44
N PHE A 68 11.05 10.66 -2.63
CA PHE A 68 11.23 11.45 -3.85
C PHE A 68 10.25 12.60 -3.98
N VAL A 69 9.19 12.62 -3.17
CA VAL A 69 8.24 13.74 -3.16
C VAL A 69 8.92 14.91 -2.47
N GLN A 70 9.39 15.88 -3.26
CA GLN A 70 9.88 17.16 -2.75
C GLN A 70 8.75 17.82 -1.95
N LYS A 71 8.99 18.03 -0.66
CA LYS A 71 8.13 18.93 0.13
C LYS A 71 8.31 20.33 -0.45
N GLU A 72 7.26 20.87 -1.04
CA GLU A 72 7.19 22.31 -1.31
C GLU A 72 7.43 23.03 0.02
N SER A 73 8.58 23.70 0.13
CA SER A 73 8.94 24.48 1.31
C SER A 73 7.89 25.55 1.52
N SER A 74 7.36 25.64 2.74
CA SER A 74 6.75 26.87 3.24
C SER A 74 7.69 28.06 3.11
#